data_AF-A0A8H6VVH5-F1
#
_entry.id   AF-A0A8H6VVH5-F1
#
_cell.length_a   1.000
_cell.length_b   1.000
_cell.length_c   1.000
_cell.angle_alpha   90.00
_cell.angle_beta   90.00
_cell.angle_gamma   90.00
#
_symmetry.space_group_name_H-M   'P 1'
#
loop_
_entity.id
_entity.type
_entity.pdbx_description
1 polymer ?
#
loop_
_entity_poly.entity_id
_entity_poly.type
_entity_poly.pdbx_seq_one_letter_code
_entity_poly.pdbx_strand_id
1 'polypeptide(L)'
;MDTSSLPSPWPQGATTLTYTGGCHCKKIQFEFEHPDIYSMTALECNCSICESRGCINVYTPVEKFRFTSGSHDEMTTYTFNSHLVQHRFCPTCGVSIGALVPSYTPQDKFKLTQGSEDEISQYTFASHIVQHRFCPTCGTAIGVLVPSYGYVGINARTVDGIDLERLQKNLTKVNGRELTLSTTEDGGELKPSVSWDNTGRQ
;
A
#
# COMPACT_ATOMS: atom_id res chain seq x y z
N MET A 1 -7.18 18.17 -8.90
CA MET A 1 -8.06 17.20 -8.21
C MET A 1 -7.65 17.15 -6.75
N ASP A 2 -8.53 16.77 -5.83
CA ASP A 2 -8.19 16.76 -4.39
C ASP A 2 -7.33 15.53 -4.06
N THR A 3 -6.13 15.76 -3.54
CA THR A 3 -5.15 14.72 -3.17
C THR A 3 -5.21 14.36 -1.68
N SER A 4 -6.14 14.93 -0.91
CA SER A 4 -6.33 14.71 0.54
C SER A 4 -6.57 13.26 0.98
N SER A 5 -6.86 12.35 0.03
CA SER A 5 -7.26 10.96 0.26
C SER A 5 -6.15 9.92 0.09
N LEU A 6 -4.97 10.31 -0.40
CA LEU A 6 -3.76 9.49 -0.25
C LEU A 6 -3.27 9.60 1.21
N PRO A 7 -2.52 8.61 1.74
CA PRO A 7 -1.76 8.83 2.97
C PRO A 7 -0.79 9.99 2.73
N SER A 8 -1.07 11.13 3.36
CA SER A 8 -0.24 12.33 3.19
C SER A 8 1.20 11.99 3.59
N PRO A 9 2.21 12.32 2.75
CA PRO A 9 3.60 12.13 3.14
C PRO A 9 3.85 12.89 4.46
N TRP A 10 4.56 12.24 5.38
CA TRP A 10 4.79 12.82 6.71
C TRP A 10 5.45 14.21 6.59
N PRO A 11 5.11 15.18 7.45
CA PRO A 11 5.72 16.50 7.42
C PRO A 11 7.24 16.43 7.43
N GLN A 12 7.90 17.25 6.60
CA GLN A 12 9.35 17.17 6.42
C GLN A 12 10.07 17.46 7.75
N GLY A 13 10.83 16.48 8.24
CA GLY A 13 11.50 16.58 9.54
C GLY A 13 10.62 16.21 10.76
N ALA A 14 9.44 15.62 10.56
CA ALA A 14 8.60 15.13 11.66
C ALA A 14 9.36 14.13 12.55
N THR A 15 9.28 14.32 13.87
CA THR A 15 9.81 13.38 14.86
C THR A 15 8.99 12.09 14.85
N THR A 16 9.66 10.95 14.71
CA THR A 16 9.04 9.62 14.79
C THR A 16 9.11 9.03 16.20
N LEU A 17 8.12 8.18 16.50
CA LEU A 17 8.03 7.29 17.66
C LEU A 17 8.01 5.85 17.13
N THR A 18 8.51 4.90 17.92
CA THR A 18 8.44 3.46 17.58
C THR A 18 7.19 2.84 18.20
N TYR A 19 6.44 2.09 17.41
CA TYR A 19 5.24 1.35 17.81
C TYR A 19 5.44 -0.14 17.56
N THR A 20 4.92 -1.01 18.43
CA THR A 20 4.91 -2.47 18.23
C THR A 20 3.51 -2.96 17.90
N GLY A 21 3.41 -4.18 17.35
CA GLY A 21 2.13 -4.81 17.11
C GLY A 21 2.21 -6.21 16.52
N GLY A 22 1.04 -6.76 16.18
CA GLY A 22 0.92 -7.98 15.39
C GLY A 22 -0.36 -8.77 15.63
N CYS A 23 -0.35 -10.05 15.24
CA CYS A 23 -1.53 -10.91 15.34
C CYS A 23 -1.78 -11.42 16.78
N HIS A 24 -3.04 -11.81 17.04
CA HIS A 24 -3.47 -12.35 18.34
C HIS A 24 -2.63 -13.55 18.81
N CYS A 25 -2.37 -14.53 17.93
CA CYS A 25 -1.57 -15.72 18.27
C CYS A 25 -0.05 -15.48 18.32
N LYS A 26 0.40 -14.22 18.22
CA LYS A 26 1.80 -13.79 18.29
C LYS A 26 2.78 -14.42 17.26
N LYS A 27 2.33 -15.23 16.30
CA LYS A 27 3.15 -15.74 15.18
C LYS A 27 3.75 -14.61 14.33
N ILE A 28 2.95 -13.60 14.00
CA ILE A 28 3.38 -12.42 13.24
C ILE A 28 3.44 -11.26 14.23
N GLN A 29 4.63 -10.72 14.48
CA GLN A 29 4.87 -9.51 15.27
C GLN A 29 5.73 -8.54 14.44
N PHE A 30 5.53 -7.24 14.65
CA PHE A 30 6.25 -6.20 13.94
C PHE A 30 6.50 -4.99 14.85
N GLU A 31 7.37 -4.12 14.38
CA GLU A 31 7.54 -2.76 14.90
C GLU A 31 7.72 -1.78 13.73
N PHE A 32 7.32 -0.53 13.93
CA PHE A 32 7.43 0.51 12.93
C PHE A 32 7.65 1.88 13.55
N GLU A 33 8.35 2.75 12.83
CA GLU A 33 8.37 4.18 13.13
C GLU A 33 7.16 4.88 12.52
N HIS A 34 6.63 5.90 13.20
CA HIS A 34 5.60 6.80 12.69
C HIS A 34 5.62 8.10 13.51
N PRO A 35 5.11 9.25 13.03
CA PRO A 35 4.77 10.40 13.89
C PRO A 35 3.79 10.01 15.01
N ASP A 36 3.30 10.95 15.84
CA ASP A 36 2.18 10.64 16.75
C ASP A 36 1.03 10.05 15.92
N ILE A 37 0.71 8.77 16.16
CA ILE A 37 -0.30 8.01 15.43
C ILE A 37 -1.69 8.64 15.56
N TYR A 38 -1.87 9.45 16.60
CA TYR A 38 -3.07 10.22 16.88
C TYR A 38 -3.02 11.68 16.40
N SER A 39 -1.96 12.11 15.70
CA SER A 39 -1.86 13.42 15.02
C SER A 39 -1.83 13.32 13.50
N MET A 40 -2.07 12.12 12.95
CA MET A 40 -1.98 11.81 11.53
C MET A 40 -3.27 11.16 11.04
N THR A 41 -3.53 11.22 9.74
CA THR A 41 -4.71 10.63 9.11
C THR A 41 -4.70 9.10 9.20
N ALA A 42 -5.77 8.54 9.78
CA ALA A 42 -6.09 7.12 9.67
C ALA A 42 -7.21 6.92 8.63
N LEU A 43 -7.17 5.84 7.84
CA LEU A 43 -8.15 5.56 6.79
C LEU A 43 -9.05 4.37 7.15
N GLU A 44 -10.38 4.56 7.10
CA GLU A 44 -11.36 3.46 7.13
C GLU A 44 -12.08 3.40 5.77
N CYS A 45 -12.12 2.21 5.18
CA CYS A 45 -12.51 2.01 3.79
C CYS A 45 -13.79 1.17 3.67
N ASN A 46 -14.79 1.67 2.94
CA ASN A 46 -16.12 1.04 2.83
C ASN A 46 -16.21 -0.12 1.81
N CYS A 47 -15.11 -0.55 1.18
CA CYS A 47 -15.17 -1.71 0.29
C CYS A 47 -15.51 -2.98 1.09
N SER A 48 -16.21 -3.91 0.46
CA SER A 48 -16.83 -5.07 1.13
C SER A 48 -15.85 -5.85 2.02
N ILE A 49 -14.57 -5.97 1.64
CA ILE A 49 -13.55 -6.66 2.44
C ILE A 49 -13.02 -5.84 3.62
N CYS A 50 -12.88 -4.52 3.49
CA CYS A 50 -12.40 -3.64 4.56
C CYS A 50 -13.50 -3.39 5.61
N GLU A 51 -14.73 -3.21 5.14
CA GLU A 51 -15.96 -3.15 5.93
C GLU A 51 -16.15 -4.45 6.73
N SER A 52 -16.13 -5.62 6.07
CA SER A 52 -16.26 -6.93 6.73
C SER A 52 -15.15 -7.26 7.72
N ARG A 53 -14.00 -6.57 7.64
CA ARG A 53 -12.87 -6.72 8.58
C ARG A 53 -12.79 -5.61 9.63
N GLY A 54 -13.57 -4.54 9.50
CA GLY A 54 -13.51 -3.35 10.36
C GLY A 54 -12.15 -2.66 10.40
N CYS A 55 -11.34 -2.77 9.34
CA CYS A 55 -9.96 -2.27 9.31
C CYS A 55 -9.89 -0.74 9.32
N ILE A 56 -9.10 -0.19 10.24
CA ILE A 56 -8.64 1.20 10.23
C ILE A 56 -7.15 1.15 9.93
N ASN A 57 -6.69 1.74 8.83
CA ASN A 57 -5.29 1.66 8.40
C ASN A 57 -4.54 2.96 8.68
N VAL A 58 -3.35 2.85 9.26
CA VAL A 58 -2.32 3.92 9.29
C VAL A 58 -1.19 3.54 8.33
N TYR A 59 -0.38 4.52 7.90
CA TYR A 59 0.58 4.32 6.81
C TYR A 59 1.99 4.78 7.19
N THR A 60 2.94 3.87 7.05
CA THR A 60 4.38 4.10 7.25
C THR A 60 5.15 3.77 5.97
N PRO A 61 6.27 4.46 5.67
CA PRO A 61 7.22 3.98 4.67
C PRO A 61 7.70 2.55 4.95
N VAL A 62 8.03 1.80 3.90
CA VAL A 62 8.45 0.39 4.00
C VAL A 62 9.78 0.25 4.74
N GLU A 63 10.73 1.16 4.51
CA GLU A 63 12.02 1.24 5.21
C GLU A 63 11.89 1.62 6.70
N LYS A 64 10.68 2.00 7.13
CA LYS A 64 10.32 2.32 8.51
C LYS A 64 9.51 1.21 9.20
N PHE A 65 9.28 0.08 8.54
CA PHE A 65 8.59 -1.10 9.07
C PHE A 65 9.53 -2.31 9.14
N ARG A 66 9.46 -3.13 10.20
CA ARG A 66 10.15 -4.43 10.26
C ARG A 66 9.39 -5.48 11.07
N PHE A 67 9.51 -6.74 10.68
CA PHE A 67 9.00 -7.87 11.47
C PHE A 67 9.94 -8.14 12.66
N THR A 68 9.35 -8.40 13.82
CA THR A 68 10.03 -8.86 15.05
C THR A 68 9.75 -10.34 15.34
N SER A 69 8.69 -10.91 14.73
CA SER A 69 8.46 -12.36 14.67
C SER A 69 7.65 -12.72 13.43
N GLY A 70 7.95 -13.87 12.83
CA GLY A 70 7.41 -14.26 11.53
C GLY A 70 7.90 -13.36 10.38
N SER A 71 7.24 -13.44 9.23
CA SER A 71 7.68 -12.79 8.00
C SER A 71 6.53 -12.47 7.03
N HIS A 72 6.86 -11.73 5.97
CA HIS A 72 5.95 -11.39 4.87
C HIS A 72 5.31 -12.63 4.21
N ASP A 73 6.12 -13.67 3.97
CA ASP A 73 5.72 -14.88 3.23
C ASP A 73 4.99 -15.91 4.11
N GLU A 74 5.09 -15.74 5.44
CA GLU A 74 4.30 -16.51 6.41
C GLU A 74 2.90 -15.92 6.68
N MET A 75 2.54 -14.80 6.04
CA MET A 75 1.19 -14.27 6.02
C MET A 75 0.42 -14.77 4.81
N THR A 76 -0.84 -15.13 5.01
CA THR A 76 -1.74 -15.40 3.89
C THR A 76 -2.04 -14.09 3.16
N THR A 77 -1.99 -14.15 1.83
CA THR A 77 -2.36 -13.05 0.94
C THR A 77 -3.76 -13.28 0.40
N TYR A 78 -4.59 -12.23 0.36
CA TYR A 78 -5.82 -12.23 -0.41
C TYR A 78 -5.92 -10.96 -1.25
N THR A 79 -6.19 -11.12 -2.53
CA THR A 79 -6.40 -10.06 -3.52
C THR A 79 -7.78 -10.22 -4.15
N PHE A 80 -8.43 -9.12 -4.50
CA PHE A 80 -9.77 -9.13 -5.10
C PHE A 80 -9.95 -7.93 -6.05
N ASN A 81 -11.02 -7.95 -6.85
CA ASN A 81 -11.34 -6.93 -7.85
C ASN A 81 -10.16 -6.66 -8.81
N SER A 82 -9.46 -5.52 -8.70
CA SER A 82 -8.27 -5.20 -9.50
C SER A 82 -7.03 -6.02 -9.15
N HIS A 83 -7.10 -6.84 -8.09
CA HIS A 83 -6.01 -7.60 -7.47
C HIS A 83 -4.79 -6.79 -7.00
N LEU A 84 -4.80 -5.46 -7.16
CA LEU A 84 -3.71 -4.56 -6.78
C LEU A 84 -3.47 -4.55 -5.26
N VAL A 85 -4.52 -4.54 -4.45
CA VAL A 85 -4.38 -4.51 -2.98
C VAL A 85 -4.19 -5.91 -2.43
N GLN A 86 -3.00 -6.18 -1.91
CA GLN A 86 -2.65 -7.43 -1.23
C GLN A 86 -2.98 -7.31 0.26
N HIS A 87 -4.16 -7.78 0.66
CA HIS A 87 -4.51 -7.85 2.07
C HIS A 87 -3.74 -8.98 2.75
N ARG A 88 -3.03 -8.67 3.84
CA ARG A 88 -2.16 -9.61 4.55
C ARG A 88 -2.73 -9.95 5.93
N PHE A 89 -2.86 -11.24 6.21
CA PHE A 89 -3.42 -11.73 7.47
C PHE A 89 -2.68 -12.97 7.98
N CYS A 90 -2.77 -13.20 9.29
CA CYS A 90 -2.10 -14.35 9.91
C CYS A 90 -2.83 -15.67 9.57
N PRO A 91 -2.15 -16.69 9.01
CA PRO A 91 -2.78 -17.98 8.68
C PRO A 91 -3.30 -18.72 9.92
N THR A 92 -2.71 -18.47 11.09
CA THR A 92 -2.99 -19.21 12.33
C THR A 92 -4.19 -18.66 13.12
N CYS A 93 -4.53 -17.38 12.98
CA CYS A 93 -5.63 -16.76 13.73
C CYS A 93 -6.50 -15.77 12.93
N GLY A 94 -6.34 -15.68 11.61
CA GLY A 94 -7.19 -14.86 10.72
C GLY A 94 -7.02 -13.34 10.85
N VAL A 95 -6.34 -12.83 11.88
CA VAL A 95 -6.16 -11.39 12.13
C VAL A 95 -5.51 -10.70 10.92
N SER A 96 -6.23 -9.73 10.37
CA SER A 96 -5.76 -8.84 9.30
C SER A 96 -4.69 -7.89 9.86
N ILE A 97 -3.44 -8.10 9.45
CA ILE A 97 -2.29 -7.26 9.82
C ILE A 97 -2.36 -5.91 9.09
N GLY A 98 -2.85 -5.92 7.84
CA GLY A 98 -2.92 -4.71 7.03
C GLY A 98 -3.09 -5.01 5.55
N ALA A 99 -2.66 -4.07 4.73
CA ALA A 99 -2.65 -4.19 3.28
C ALA A 99 -1.35 -3.63 2.69
N LEU A 100 -0.78 -4.37 1.75
CA LEU A 100 0.29 -3.90 0.89
C LEU A 100 -0.33 -3.49 -0.45
N VAL A 101 0.03 -2.31 -0.94
CA VAL A 101 -0.09 -1.98 -2.35
C VAL A 101 1.31 -2.22 -2.92
N PRO A 102 1.53 -3.26 -3.75
CA PRO A 102 2.88 -3.61 -4.20
C PRO A 102 3.54 -2.44 -4.92
N SER A 103 4.77 -2.11 -4.52
CA SER A 103 5.70 -1.41 -5.41
C SER A 103 6.24 -2.38 -6.45
N TYR A 104 6.66 -1.88 -7.61
CA TYR A 104 7.66 -2.60 -8.40
C TYR A 104 8.95 -2.82 -7.59
N THR A 105 9.79 -3.75 -8.05
CA THR A 105 11.22 -3.84 -7.68
C THR A 105 11.84 -2.44 -7.64
N PRO A 106 12.51 -2.03 -6.54
CA PRO A 106 13.18 -0.74 -6.48
C PRO A 106 14.15 -0.59 -7.65
N GLN A 107 14.01 0.46 -8.45
CA GLN A 107 14.73 0.60 -9.72
C GLN A 107 16.26 0.73 -9.51
N ASP A 108 16.68 1.25 -8.36
CA ASP A 108 18.07 1.29 -7.91
C ASP A 108 18.68 -0.08 -7.54
N LYS A 109 17.85 -1.13 -7.50
CA LYS A 109 18.24 -2.53 -7.27
C LYS A 109 18.12 -3.39 -8.54
N PHE A 110 17.43 -2.92 -9.57
CA PHE A 110 17.51 -3.52 -10.90
C PHE A 110 18.79 -3.03 -11.60
N LYS A 111 19.56 -3.94 -12.18
CA LYS A 111 20.74 -3.57 -12.97
C LYS A 111 20.93 -4.52 -14.14
N LEU A 112 20.95 -3.94 -15.33
CA LEU A 112 21.40 -4.62 -16.54
C LEU A 112 22.92 -4.81 -16.47
N THR A 113 23.39 -6.03 -16.74
CA THR A 113 24.81 -6.35 -16.88
C THR A 113 25.36 -6.00 -18.25
N GLN A 114 24.48 -5.78 -19.23
CA GLN A 114 24.77 -5.39 -20.60
C GLN A 114 23.54 -4.67 -21.20
N GLY A 115 23.75 -3.62 -21.99
CA GLY A 115 22.68 -2.74 -22.51
C GLY A 115 22.20 -1.67 -21.52
N SER A 116 21.33 -0.77 -21.97
CA SER A 116 20.66 0.27 -21.16
C SER A 116 19.18 -0.01 -20.93
N GLU A 117 18.57 0.67 -19.95
CA GLU A 117 17.14 0.57 -19.68
C GLU A 117 16.25 1.18 -20.78
N ASP A 118 16.82 2.07 -21.61
CA ASP A 118 16.18 2.76 -22.74
C ASP A 118 16.12 1.87 -23.99
N GLU A 119 17.03 0.89 -24.09
CA GLU A 119 17.06 -0.11 -25.18
C GLU A 119 15.97 -1.20 -25.00
N ILE A 120 15.23 -1.18 -23.90
CA ILE A 120 14.20 -2.17 -23.56
C ILE A 120 12.83 -1.72 -24.09
N SER A 121 12.22 -2.57 -24.92
CA SER A 121 10.85 -2.35 -25.39
C SER A 121 9.84 -2.50 -24.25
N GLN A 122 8.80 -1.68 -24.30
CA GLN A 122 7.76 -1.63 -23.27
C GLN A 122 6.38 -1.80 -23.88
N TYR A 123 5.51 -2.54 -23.19
CA TYR A 123 4.13 -2.77 -23.59
C TYR A 123 3.22 -2.66 -22.36
N THR A 124 2.01 -2.13 -22.55
CA THR A 124 0.99 -2.04 -21.50
C THR A 124 -0.31 -2.65 -22.01
N PHE A 125 -1.03 -3.32 -21.11
CA PHE A 125 -2.27 -4.04 -21.45
C PHE A 125 -3.37 -3.74 -20.42
N ALA A 126 -4.61 -3.80 -20.87
CA ALA A 126 -5.85 -3.63 -20.09
C ALA A 126 -5.88 -2.36 -19.19
N SER A 127 -5.36 -2.43 -17.97
CA SER A 127 -5.36 -1.33 -17.01
C SER A 127 -4.26 -0.29 -17.27
N HIS A 128 -3.34 -0.56 -18.18
CA HIS A 128 -2.17 0.25 -18.56
C HIS A 128 -1.14 0.60 -17.46
N ILE A 129 -1.47 0.37 -16.19
CA ILE A 129 -0.58 0.54 -15.01
C ILE A 129 0.67 -0.37 -15.10
N VAL A 130 0.52 -1.57 -15.68
CA VAL A 130 1.57 -2.59 -15.72
C VAL A 130 2.39 -2.50 -17.02
N GLN A 131 3.48 -1.73 -16.98
CA GLN A 131 4.58 -1.76 -17.97
C GLN A 131 5.31 -3.12 -18.01
N HIS A 132 5.03 -3.91 -19.03
CA HIS A 132 5.74 -5.14 -19.37
C HIS A 132 6.99 -4.80 -20.18
N ARG A 133 8.17 -5.23 -19.72
CA ARG A 133 9.48 -4.90 -20.28
C ARG A 133 10.10 -6.11 -20.97
N PHE A 134 10.50 -5.96 -22.23
CA PHE A 134 10.99 -7.06 -23.06
C PHE A 134 12.09 -6.63 -24.05
N CYS A 135 12.89 -7.60 -24.50
CA CYS A 135 13.95 -7.33 -25.46
C CYS A 135 13.36 -7.01 -26.86
N PRO A 136 13.73 -5.87 -27.50
CA PRO A 136 13.25 -5.52 -28.85
C PRO A 136 13.60 -6.57 -29.91
N THR A 137 14.74 -7.24 -29.76
CA THR A 137 15.32 -8.13 -30.79
C THR A 137 14.72 -9.53 -30.80
N CYS A 138 14.25 -10.03 -29.64
CA CYS A 138 13.81 -11.43 -29.50
C CYS A 138 12.52 -11.63 -28.70
N GLY A 139 11.88 -10.57 -28.18
CA GLY A 139 10.62 -10.66 -27.46
C GLY A 139 10.70 -11.22 -26.03
N THR A 140 11.87 -11.69 -25.58
CA THR A 140 12.06 -12.21 -24.22
C THR A 140 11.65 -11.18 -23.17
N ALA A 141 10.71 -11.54 -22.30
CA ALA A 141 10.32 -10.72 -21.16
C ALA A 141 11.50 -10.58 -20.19
N ILE A 142 11.95 -9.34 -19.98
CA ILE A 142 13.02 -8.97 -19.06
C ILE A 142 12.45 -8.74 -17.65
N GLY A 143 11.20 -8.29 -17.57
CA GLY A 143 10.47 -8.19 -16.32
C GLY A 143 9.21 -7.35 -16.43
N VAL A 144 8.69 -6.97 -15.27
CA VAL A 144 7.61 -6.00 -15.12
C VAL A 144 8.01 -5.01 -14.04
N LEU A 145 7.52 -3.79 -14.18
CA LEU A 145 7.37 -2.71 -13.10
C LEU A 145 4.86 -2.26 -11.48
N VAL A 146 4.69 -1.66 -10.25
CA VAL A 146 3.70 -0.59 -10.05
C VAL A 146 4.53 0.67 -9.77
N PRO A 147 4.33 1.77 -10.51
CA PRO A 147 4.83 3.08 -10.12
C PRO A 147 4.11 3.50 -8.83
N SER A 148 4.84 3.58 -7.71
CA SER A 148 4.32 3.55 -6.32
C SER A 148 3.91 2.13 -5.87
N TYR A 149 3.99 1.72 -4.60
CA TYR A 149 4.05 2.53 -3.38
C TYR A 149 5.12 2.07 -2.38
N GLY A 150 5.92 3.02 -1.88
CA GLY A 150 6.88 2.78 -0.80
C GLY A 150 6.29 2.75 0.61
N TYR A 151 5.00 2.42 0.79
CA TYR A 151 4.30 2.48 2.09
C TYR A 151 3.58 1.16 2.45
N VAL A 152 3.62 0.80 3.74
CA VAL A 152 2.85 -0.28 4.37
C VAL A 152 1.59 0.32 5.01
N GLY A 153 0.41 -0.20 4.64
CA GLY A 153 -0.84 0.07 5.37
C GLY A 153 -1.00 -0.92 6.53
N ILE A 154 -0.91 -0.44 7.77
CA ILE A 154 -1.00 -1.24 9.00
C ILE A 154 -2.40 -1.09 9.58
N ASN A 155 -3.08 -2.20 9.87
CA ASN A 155 -4.34 -2.18 10.61
C ASN A 155 -4.07 -1.74 12.06
N ALA A 156 -4.50 -0.53 12.42
CA ALA A 156 -4.25 0.10 13.71
C ALA A 156 -4.73 -0.78 14.89
N ARG A 157 -5.77 -1.61 14.69
CA ARG A 157 -6.26 -2.59 15.68
C ARG A 157 -5.25 -3.70 16.04
N THR A 158 -4.12 -3.77 15.34
CA THR A 158 -3.01 -4.70 15.63
C THR A 158 -1.81 -4.04 16.31
N VAL A 159 -1.85 -2.72 16.54
CA VAL A 159 -0.83 -1.98 17.28
C VAL A 159 -1.07 -2.17 18.79
N ASP A 160 -0.03 -2.51 19.54
CA ASP A 160 -0.15 -2.75 20.98
C ASP A 160 -0.51 -1.43 21.71
N GLY A 161 -1.54 -1.47 22.57
CA GLY A 161 -1.95 -0.30 23.37
C GLY A 161 -2.68 0.82 22.62
N ILE A 162 -3.17 0.57 21.40
CA ILE A 162 -3.87 1.58 20.58
C ILE A 162 -5.17 2.09 21.23
N ASP A 163 -5.30 3.42 21.35
CA ASP A 163 -6.53 4.11 21.75
C ASP A 163 -7.39 4.39 20.49
N LEU A 164 -8.37 3.53 20.24
CA LEU A 164 -9.24 3.65 19.07
C LEU A 164 -10.18 4.86 19.14
N GLU A 165 -10.53 5.36 20.33
CA GLU A 165 -11.38 6.54 20.49
C GLU A 165 -10.60 7.83 20.22
N ARG A 166 -9.32 7.89 20.62
CA ARG A 166 -8.41 8.97 20.23
C ARG A 166 -8.09 8.90 18.74
N LEU A 167 -7.87 7.72 18.16
CA LEU A 167 -7.58 7.55 16.74
C LEU A 167 -8.75 7.98 15.84
N GLN A 168 -10.00 7.69 16.23
CA GLN A 168 -11.21 8.09 15.49
C GLN A 168 -11.32 9.60 15.23
N LYS A 169 -10.64 10.45 16.02
CA LYS A 169 -10.65 11.91 15.87
C LYS A 169 -9.92 12.41 14.62
N ASN A 170 -9.04 11.59 14.03
CA ASN A 170 -8.31 11.88 12.78
C ASN A 170 -8.60 10.83 11.70
N LEU A 171 -9.83 10.30 11.71
CA LEU A 171 -10.26 9.27 10.77
C LEU A 171 -10.88 9.87 9.50
N THR A 172 -10.24 9.63 8.36
CA THR A 172 -10.84 9.88 7.04
C THR A 172 -11.55 8.60 6.58
N LYS A 173 -12.85 8.73 6.27
CA LYS A 173 -13.61 7.69 5.57
C LYS A 173 -13.25 7.69 4.08
N VAL A 174 -13.13 6.51 3.48
CA VAL A 174 -12.69 6.33 2.09
C VAL A 174 -13.66 5.44 1.32
N ASN A 175 -14.09 5.89 0.13
CA ASN A 175 -15.08 5.21 -0.69
C ASN A 175 -14.48 4.08 -1.56
N GLY A 176 -14.02 3.02 -0.89
CA GLY A 176 -13.53 1.78 -1.49
C GLY A 176 -14.44 1.07 -2.48
N ARG A 177 -15.75 1.35 -2.49
CA ARG A 177 -16.71 0.75 -3.44
C ARG A 177 -16.61 1.36 -4.85
N GLU A 178 -16.28 2.64 -4.92
CA GLU A 178 -16.19 3.43 -6.17
C GLU A 178 -14.75 3.78 -6.55
N LEU A 179 -13.78 3.13 -5.88
CA LEU A 179 -12.34 3.19 -6.16
C LEU A 179 -12.05 2.92 -7.65
N THR A 180 -11.83 3.99 -8.41
CA THR A 180 -11.57 3.93 -9.84
C THR A 180 -10.11 4.32 -10.09
N LEU A 181 -9.32 3.33 -10.50
CA LEU A 181 -7.91 3.49 -10.86
C LEU A 181 -7.83 3.92 -12.33
N SER A 182 -7.49 5.19 -12.55
CA SER A 182 -7.30 5.77 -13.88
C SER A 182 -5.84 6.17 -14.08
N THR A 183 -5.31 6.04 -15.29
CA THR A 183 -4.07 6.72 -15.68
C THR A 183 -4.40 8.12 -16.17
N THR A 184 -3.96 9.16 -15.46
CA THR A 184 -4.10 10.56 -15.92
C THR A 184 -2.88 10.95 -16.75
N GLU A 185 -3.10 11.38 -17.99
CA GLU A 185 -2.06 11.92 -18.88
C GLU A 185 -1.74 13.39 -18.56
N ASP A 186 -1.30 13.68 -17.33
CA ASP A 186 -0.77 15.01 -16.98
C ASP A 186 0.63 15.18 -17.60
N GLY A 187 0.68 15.79 -18.78
CA GLY A 187 1.93 16.19 -19.45
C GLY A 187 2.70 15.04 -20.13
N GLY A 188 2.04 13.92 -20.43
CA GLY A 188 2.66 12.75 -21.08
C GLY A 188 3.27 11.71 -20.11
N GLU A 189 3.10 11.89 -18.80
CA GLU A 189 3.53 10.93 -17.79
C GLU A 189 2.31 10.16 -17.24
N LEU A 190 2.26 8.84 -17.44
CA LEU A 190 1.17 7.97 -16.98
C LEU A 190 1.18 7.82 -15.45
N LYS A 191 0.59 8.79 -14.75
CA LYS A 191 0.44 8.74 -13.29
C LYS A 191 -0.75 7.85 -12.93
N PRO A 192 -0.57 6.81 -12.08
CA PRO A 192 -1.69 6.05 -11.53
C PRO A 192 -2.48 6.93 -10.55
N SER A 193 -3.54 7.56 -11.07
CA SER A 193 -4.46 8.38 -10.29
C SER A 193 -5.46 7.47 -9.56
N VAL A 194 -5.63 7.74 -8.27
CA VAL A 194 -6.61 7.05 -7.44
C VAL A 194 -7.79 7.97 -7.26
N SER A 195 -8.82 7.79 -8.08
CA SER A 195 -10.03 8.62 -8.02
C SER A 195 -11.06 8.02 -7.05
N TRP A 196 -11.67 8.90 -6.26
CA TRP A 196 -12.67 8.59 -5.25
C TRP A 196 -13.82 9.58 -5.39
N ASP A 197 -15.06 9.10 -5.53
CA ASP A 197 -16.21 9.98 -5.39
C ASP A 197 -16.56 10.15 -3.89
N ASN A 198 -16.48 11.40 -3.43
CA ASN A 198 -16.80 11.82 -2.06
C ASN A 198 -18.12 12.62 -1.98
N THR A 199 -18.93 12.64 -3.05
CA THR A 199 -20.25 13.30 -3.06
C THR A 199 -21.30 12.59 -2.19
N GLY A 200 -21.08 11.32 -1.85
CA GLY A 200 -21.92 10.51 -0.96
C GLY A 200 -21.93 10.92 0.53
N ARG A 201 -22.01 12.22 0.83
CA ARG A 201 -22.24 12.73 2.19
C ARG A 201 -23.72 12.65 2.58
N GLN A 202 -24.12 11.55 3.24
CA GLN A 202 -25.28 11.49 4.13
C GLN A 202 -24.91 10.68 5.38
#